data_AF-A0A1I0I9D8-F1
#
_entry.id   AF-A0A1I0I9D8-F1
#
_cell.length_a   1.000
_cell.length_b   1.000
_cell.length_c   1.000
_cell.angle_alpha   90.00
_cell.angle_beta   90.00
_cell.angle_gamma   90.00
#
_symmetry.space_group_name_H-M   'P 1'
#
loop_
_entity.id
_entity.type
_entity.pdbx_description
1 polymer ?
#
loop_
_entity_poly.entity_id
_entity_poly.type
_entity_poly.pdbx_seq_one_letter_code
_entity_poly.pdbx_strand_id
1 'polypeptide(L)'
;MARAPSTVSLLDVFEAVAEPNVELFSIDNPFSDWKDRCYVHDVLSGLRNEMDRDFRNRLASIKVSSLYSADKALDKQGLADAMDPARMKA
;
A
#
# COMPACT_ATOMS: atom_id res chain seq x y z
N MET A 1 -12.82 23.58 3.74
CA MET A 1 -13.48 23.04 4.96
C MET A 1 -12.94 21.64 5.20
N ALA A 2 -12.59 21.28 6.44
CA ALA A 2 -12.13 19.93 6.77
C ALA A 2 -13.28 18.91 6.70
N ARG A 3 -13.02 17.72 6.14
CA ARG A 3 -13.97 16.59 6.09
C ARG A 3 -13.93 15.81 7.40
N ALA A 4 -15.04 15.20 7.81
CA ALA A 4 -15.08 14.33 8.99
C ALA A 4 -14.20 13.07 8.79
N PRO A 5 -13.47 12.57 9.80
CA PRO A 5 -12.60 11.39 9.64
C PRO A 5 -13.31 10.12 9.15
N SER A 6 -14.62 9.99 9.39
CA SER A 6 -15.45 8.89 8.91
C SER A 6 -15.75 8.95 7.41
N THR A 7 -15.58 10.12 6.79
CA THR A 7 -15.82 10.32 5.36
C THR A 7 -14.54 10.34 4.53
N VAL A 8 -13.37 10.44 5.18
CA VAL A 8 -12.05 10.38 4.54
C VAL A 8 -11.55 8.94 4.53
N SER A 9 -11.17 8.41 3.36
CA SER A 9 -10.52 7.12 3.22
C SER A 9 -9.00 7.24 3.28
N LEU A 10 -8.30 6.11 3.45
CA LEU A 10 -6.84 6.11 3.29
C LEU A 10 -6.41 6.41 1.86
N LEU A 11 -7.25 6.12 0.85
CA LEU A 11 -6.94 6.50 -0.53
C LEU A 11 -6.92 8.03 -0.68
N ASP A 12 -7.88 8.74 -0.07
CA ASP A 12 -7.89 10.21 -0.07
C ASP A 12 -6.60 10.81 0.52
N VAL A 13 -6.06 10.17 1.57
CA VAL A 13 -4.80 10.61 2.21
C VAL A 13 -3.61 10.26 1.33
N PHE A 14 -3.58 9.04 0.79
CA PHE A 14 -2.52 8.59 -0.11
C PHE A 14 -2.40 9.49 -1.33
N GLU A 15 -3.51 9.81 -2.00
CA GLU A 15 -3.52 10.69 -3.19
C GLU A 15 -3.20 12.15 -2.86
N ALA A 16 -3.50 12.62 -1.66
CA ALA A 16 -3.17 13.99 -1.24
C ALA A 16 -1.68 14.18 -0.90
N VAL A 17 -0.98 13.09 -0.52
CA VAL A 17 0.43 13.13 -0.11
C VAL A 17 1.36 12.62 -1.21
N ALA A 18 0.91 11.65 -2.00
CA ALA A 18 1.69 11.10 -3.10
C ALA A 18 1.90 12.18 -4.17
N GLU A 19 3.12 12.22 -4.74
CA GLU A 19 3.37 13.03 -5.92
C GLU A 19 2.42 12.59 -7.05
N PRO A 20 1.97 13.52 -7.90
CA PRO A 20 1.18 13.16 -9.07
C PRO A 20 2.01 12.16 -9.91
N ASN A 21 1.45 10.96 -10.10
CA ASN A 21 2.06 9.81 -10.80
C ASN A 21 3.06 8.95 -9.98
N VAL A 22 2.94 8.86 -8.66
CA VAL A 22 3.63 7.77 -7.92
C VAL A 22 3.13 6.42 -8.45
N GLU A 23 3.99 5.76 -9.23
CA GLU A 23 3.80 4.36 -9.59
C GLU A 23 4.08 3.50 -8.35
N LEU A 24 3.11 2.68 -7.94
CA LEU A 24 3.32 1.72 -6.85
C LEU A 24 4.41 0.69 -7.17
N PHE A 25 4.68 0.49 -8.46
CA PHE A 25 5.70 -0.42 -8.97
C PHE A 25 6.56 0.34 -9.98
N SER A 26 7.80 0.66 -9.64
CA SER A 26 8.74 1.36 -10.53
C SER A 26 9.50 0.41 -11.48
N ILE A 27 9.09 -0.85 -11.55
CA ILE A 27 9.74 -1.86 -12.39
C ILE A 27 9.08 -1.86 -13.76
N ASP A 28 9.84 -1.45 -14.77
CA ASP A 28 9.47 -1.58 -16.17
C ASP A 28 9.30 -3.06 -16.55
N ASN A 29 8.38 -3.32 -17.47
CA ASN A 29 8.15 -4.69 -17.95
C ASN A 29 9.39 -5.17 -18.73
N PRO A 30 10.11 -6.21 -18.29
CA PRO A 30 11.35 -6.64 -18.94
C PRO A 30 11.14 -7.21 -20.35
N PHE A 31 9.88 -7.41 -20.76
CA PHE A 31 9.50 -7.88 -22.08
C PHE A 31 8.90 -6.77 -22.96
N SER A 32 9.05 -5.49 -22.59
CA SER A 32 8.57 -4.37 -23.41
C SER A 32 9.09 -4.40 -24.84
N ASP A 33 10.34 -4.79 -25.07
CA ASP A 33 10.92 -4.94 -26.42
C ASP A 33 10.30 -6.10 -27.21
N TRP A 34 9.62 -7.02 -26.53
CA TRP A 34 9.03 -8.23 -27.11
C TRP A 34 7.50 -8.17 -27.16
N LYS A 35 6.91 -6.98 -26.91
CA LYS A 35 5.46 -6.76 -26.93
C LYS A 35 4.76 -7.30 -28.19
N ASP A 36 5.42 -7.17 -29.35
CA ASP A 36 4.88 -7.61 -30.64
C ASP A 36 5.25 -9.06 -30.99
N ARG A 37 6.01 -9.74 -30.12
CA ARG A 37 6.57 -11.08 -30.34
C ARG A 37 5.95 -12.15 -29.46
N CYS A 38 5.53 -11.80 -28.24
CA CYS A 38 4.83 -12.72 -27.35
C CYS A 38 3.95 -11.98 -26.32
N TYR A 39 2.89 -12.67 -25.89
CA TYR A 39 1.86 -12.11 -24.99
C TYR A 39 2.33 -11.90 -23.54
N VAL A 40 3.58 -12.26 -23.21
CA VAL A 40 4.12 -12.12 -21.84
C VAL A 40 4.15 -10.65 -21.39
N HIS A 41 4.36 -9.72 -22.32
CA HIS A 41 4.27 -8.29 -22.04
C HIS A 41 2.88 -7.95 -21.50
N ASP A 42 1.83 -8.35 -22.22
CA ASP A 42 0.45 -8.01 -21.87
C ASP A 42 0.00 -8.70 -20.57
N VAL A 43 0.43 -9.94 -20.33
CA VAL A 43 0.18 -10.65 -19.07
C VAL A 43 0.76 -9.89 -17.88
N LEU A 44 2.05 -9.54 -17.94
CA LEU A 44 2.71 -8.88 -16.82
C LEU A 44 2.19 -7.45 -16.60
N SER A 45 1.91 -6.72 -17.68
CA SER A 45 1.27 -5.40 -17.61
C SER A 45 -0.14 -5.50 -17.02
N GLY A 46 -0.91 -6.52 -17.38
CA GLY A 46 -2.21 -6.81 -16.80
C GLY A 46 -2.14 -7.09 -15.30
N LEU A 47 -1.26 -8.00 -14.87
CA LEU A 47 -1.06 -8.32 -13.45
C LEU A 47 -0.65 -7.09 -12.62
N ARG A 48 0.25 -6.26 -13.16
CA ARG A 48 0.65 -5.00 -12.50
C ARG A 48 -0.54 -4.06 -12.31
N ASN A 49 -1.38 -3.91 -13.33
CA ASN A 49 -2.59 -3.06 -13.26
C ASN A 49 -3.62 -3.62 -12.27
N GLU A 50 -3.78 -4.93 -12.20
CA GLU A 50 -4.66 -5.58 -11.21
C GLU A 50 -4.18 -5.32 -9.78
N MET A 51 -2.88 -5.45 -9.52
CA MET A 51 -2.29 -5.16 -8.22
C MET A 51 -2.47 -3.70 -7.79
N ASP A 52 -2.22 -2.74 -8.69
CA ASP A 52 -2.42 -1.30 -8.40
C ASP A 52 -3.89 -1.00 -8.09
N ARG A 53 -4.81 -1.54 -8.90
CA ARG A 53 -6.25 -1.40 -8.69
C ARG A 53 -6.69 -2.00 -7.35
N ASP A 54 -6.25 -3.21 -7.04
CA ASP A 54 -6.63 -3.92 -5.82
C ASP A 54 -6.09 -3.22 -4.57
N PHE A 55 -4.87 -2.68 -4.65
CA PHE A 55 -4.30 -1.85 -3.61
C PHE A 55 -5.14 -0.57 -3.38
N ARG A 56 -5.45 0.18 -4.44
CA ARG A 56 -6.27 1.40 -4.34
C ARG A 56 -7.65 1.11 -3.80
N ASN A 57 -8.30 0.04 -4.25
CA ASN A 57 -9.58 -0.41 -3.74
C ASN A 57 -9.50 -0.74 -2.24
N ARG A 58 -8.41 -1.38 -1.80
CA ARG A 58 -8.19 -1.66 -0.39
C ARG A 58 -8.06 -0.38 0.42
N LEU A 59 -7.28 0.59 -0.04
CA LEU A 59 -7.17 1.90 0.63
C LEU A 59 -8.50 2.65 0.68
N ALA A 60 -9.29 2.62 -0.40
CA ALA A 60 -10.60 3.28 -0.46
C ALA A 60 -11.59 2.72 0.57
N SER A 61 -11.49 1.41 0.88
CA SER A 61 -12.35 0.74 1.86
C SER A 61 -12.04 1.08 3.32
N ILE A 62 -10.86 1.63 3.62
CA ILE A 62 -10.44 1.93 5.00
C ILE A 62 -10.72 3.41 5.28
N LYS A 63 -11.59 3.70 6.25
CA LYS A 63 -11.85 5.09 6.69
C LYS A 63 -10.84 5.51 7.75
N VAL A 64 -10.43 6.78 7.73
CA VAL A 64 -9.46 7.31 8.71
C VAL A 64 -9.98 7.13 10.13
N SER A 65 -11.30 7.24 10.34
CA SER A 65 -11.93 6.97 11.64
C SER A 65 -11.65 5.57 12.20
N SER A 66 -11.50 4.53 11.36
CA SER A 66 -11.26 3.16 11.82
C SER A 66 -9.82 2.92 12.30
N LEU A 67 -8.92 3.90 12.11
CA LEU A 67 -7.53 3.83 12.55
C LEU A 67 -7.34 4.28 14.00
N TYR A 68 -8.34 4.96 14.57
CA TYR A 68 -8.28 5.49 15.94
C TYR A 68 -8.77 4.51 17.01
N SER A 69 -8.88 3.20 16.71
CA SER A 69 -9.15 2.21 17.76
C SER A 69 -8.03 2.22 18.81
N ALA A 70 -8.40 2.46 20.06
CA ALA A 70 -7.50 2.60 21.20
C ALA A 70 -6.59 1.38 21.45
N ASP A 71 -6.88 0.22 20.84
CA ASP A 71 -6.17 -1.03 21.07
C ASP A 71 -4.86 -1.21 20.28
N LYS A 72 -4.59 -0.44 19.21
CA LYS A 72 -3.30 -0.58 18.49
C LYS A 72 -2.13 0.16 19.15
N ALA A 73 -2.38 0.93 20.19
CA ALA A 73 -1.32 1.52 21.01
C ALA A 73 -0.67 0.49 21.95
N LEU A 74 -1.34 -0.63 22.25
CA LEU A 74 -0.84 -1.68 23.14
C LEU A 74 0.10 -2.69 22.43
N ASP A 75 0.05 -2.82 21.10
CA ASP A 75 0.92 -3.72 20.33
C ASP A 75 2.34 -3.16 20.06
N LYS A 76 2.56 -1.86 20.30
CA LYS A 76 3.90 -1.27 20.17
C LYS A 76 4.86 -1.70 21.28
N GLN A 77 4.34 -2.18 22.41
CA GLN A 77 5.17 -2.73 23.49
C GLN A 77 5.75 -4.09 23.08
N GLY A 78 4.97 -4.93 22.39
CA GLY A 78 5.40 -6.26 21.94
C GLY A 78 6.41 -6.23 20.78
N LEU A 79 6.26 -5.30 19.83
CA LEU A 79 7.21 -5.17 18.71
C LEU A 79 8.55 -4.54 19.15
N ALA A 80 8.53 -3.62 20.13
CA ALA A 80 9.74 -3.07 20.72
C ALA A 80 10.47 -4.11 21.60
N ASP A 81 9.73 -4.90 22.38
CA ASP A 81 10.31 -5.97 23.22
C ASP A 81 10.90 -7.14 22.41
N ALA A 82 10.37 -7.42 21.21
CA ALA A 82 10.86 -8.46 20.31
C ALA A 82 12.12 -8.06 19.52
N MET A 83 12.43 -6.76 19.46
CA MET A 83 13.59 -6.21 18.76
C MET A 83 14.72 -5.80 19.71
N ASP A 84 14.60 -6.11 21.01
CA ASP A 84 15.67 -5.89 21.98
C ASP A 84 16.79 -6.95 21.80
N PRO A 85 18.00 -6.54 21.36
CA PRO A 85 19.13 -7.46 21.18
C PRO A 85 19.60 -8.12 22.49
N ALA A 86 19.16 -7.65 23.67
CA ALA A 86 19.44 -8.30 24.95
C ALA A 86 18.60 -9.57 25.18
N ARG A 87 17.44 -9.72 24.53
CA ARG A 87 16.55 -10.89 24.66
C ARG A 87 16.73 -11.96 23.59
N MET A 88 17.45 -11.69 22.50
CA MET A 88 17.78 -12.69 21.47
C MET A 88 18.92 -13.66 21.87
N LYS A 89 19.46 -13.54 23.09
CA LYS A 89 20.41 -14.49 23.69
C LYS A 89 19.81 -15.11 24.95
N ALA A 90 18.84 -15.99 24.77
CA ALA A 90 18.42 -16.96 25.79
C ALA A 90 18.10 -18.29 25.11
#